data_AF-A0A1B1BQM2-F1
#
_entry.id   AF-A0A1B1BQM2-F1
#
_cell.length_a   1.000
_cell.length_b   1.000
_cell.length_c   1.000
_cell.angle_alpha   90.00
_cell.angle_beta   90.00
_cell.angle_gamma   90.00
#
_symmetry.space_group_name_H-M   'P 1'
#
loop_
_entity.id
_entity.type
_entity.pdbx_description
1 polymer ?
#
loop_
_entity_poly.entity_id
_entity_poly.type
_entity_poly.pdbx_seq_one_letter_code
_entity_poly.pdbx_strand_id
1 'polypeptide(L)'
;MSLSFTAVELLNAFGPVVAELPDPEPVAPPGFEAVGTILAWAKWVGLIAAILSLIAVAVMFMFNSRRGEGGEHIKTFVGILVGVMIIGAATALVGFISGS
;
A
#
# COMPACT_ATOMS: atom_id res chain seq x y z
N MET A 1 33.98 -22.79 -4.00
CA MET A 1 32.56 -22.64 -4.37
C MET A 1 31.60 -23.40 -3.42
N SER A 2 32.06 -23.94 -2.28
CA SER A 2 31.22 -24.71 -1.35
C SER A 2 30.82 -23.94 -0.08
N LEU A 3 31.61 -22.94 0.33
CA LEU A 3 31.39 -22.22 1.60
C LEU A 3 30.25 -21.19 1.54
N SER A 4 29.95 -20.66 0.34
CA SER A 4 28.84 -19.73 0.14
C SER A 4 27.48 -20.44 0.15
N PHE A 5 27.43 -21.70 -0.29
CA PHE A 5 26.21 -22.49 -0.34
C PHE A 5 25.79 -22.95 1.06
N THR A 6 26.75 -23.38 1.88
CA THR A 6 26.48 -23.77 3.27
C THR A 6 26.05 -22.60 4.15
N ALA A 7 26.60 -21.40 3.94
CA ALA A 7 26.17 -20.20 4.66
C ALA A 7 24.73 -19.80 4.33
N VAL A 8 24.32 -19.89 3.05
CA VAL A 8 22.94 -19.65 2.61
C VAL A 8 21.98 -20.69 3.20
N GLU A 9 22.40 -21.95 3.27
CA GLU A 9 21.59 -23.04 3.82
C GLU A 9 21.40 -22.92 5.33
N LEU A 10 22.43 -22.47 6.06
CA LEU A 10 22.31 -22.11 7.46
C LEU A 10 21.34 -20.94 7.65
N LEU A 11 21.48 -19.84 6.90
CA LEU A 11 20.54 -18.70 6.95
C LEU A 11 19.09 -19.11 6.66
N ASN A 12 18.87 -19.99 5.69
CA ASN A 12 17.53 -20.47 5.33
C ASN A 12 16.95 -21.46 6.36
N ALA A 13 17.80 -22.23 7.04
CA ALA A 13 17.40 -23.13 8.14
C ALA A 13 17.08 -22.37 9.44
N PHE A 14 17.65 -21.19 9.65
CA PHE A 14 17.30 -20.30 10.78
C PHE A 14 16.12 -19.36 10.49
N GLY A 15 15.77 -19.14 9.21
CA GLY A 15 14.57 -18.41 8.78
C GLY A 15 13.24 -18.86 9.43
N PRO A 16 12.95 -20.17 9.56
CA PRO A 16 11.69 -20.63 10.19
C PRO A 16 11.63 -20.39 11.70
N VAL A 17 12.77 -20.29 12.40
CA VAL A 17 12.79 -20.11 13.87
C VAL A 17 12.29 -18.72 14.30
N VAL A 18 12.38 -17.72 13.42
CA VAL A 18 11.77 -16.39 13.65
C VAL A 18 10.28 -16.39 13.32
N ALA A 19 9.81 -17.32 12.48
CA ALA A 19 8.40 -17.45 12.10
C ALA A 19 7.55 -18.26 13.10
N GLU A 20 8.18 -18.95 14.07
CA GLU A 20 7.51 -19.87 15.00
C GLU A 20 7.35 -19.32 16.42
N LEU A 21 7.77 -18.07 16.67
CA LEU A 21 7.35 -17.38 17.88
C LEU A 21 5.84 -17.20 17.80
N PRO A 22 5.06 -17.63 18.81
CA PRO A 22 3.65 -17.28 18.89
C PRO A 22 3.57 -15.76 19.05
N ASP A 23 3.44 -15.06 17.93
CA ASP A 23 3.16 -13.62 17.90
C ASP A 23 1.67 -13.51 18.21
N PRO A 24 1.28 -13.09 19.43
CA PRO A 24 -0.12 -12.94 19.75
C PRO A 24 -0.70 -11.92 18.76
N GLU A 25 -1.73 -12.32 18.02
CA GLU A 25 -2.45 -11.40 17.15
C GLU A 25 -2.74 -10.11 17.92
N PRO A 26 -2.49 -8.92 17.34
CA PRO A 26 -2.87 -7.65 17.94
C PRO A 26 -4.35 -7.62 18.33
N VAL A 27 -4.65 -8.01 19.57
CA VAL A 27 -6.02 -8.05 20.08
C VAL A 27 -6.43 -6.62 20.41
N ALA A 28 -7.29 -6.05 19.57
CA ALA A 28 -7.91 -4.78 19.85
C ALA A 28 -8.70 -4.85 21.18
N PRO A 29 -8.58 -3.85 22.08
CA PRO A 29 -9.34 -3.83 23.32
C PRO A 29 -10.85 -3.91 23.03
N PRO A 30 -11.63 -4.68 23.82
CA PRO A 30 -13.07 -4.82 23.61
C PRO A 30 -13.75 -3.45 23.57
N GLY A 31 -14.50 -3.18 22.49
CA GLY A 31 -15.15 -1.89 22.21
C GLY A 31 -14.60 -1.13 20.98
N PHE A 32 -13.47 -1.56 20.39
CA PHE A 32 -12.88 -0.91 19.21
C PHE A 32 -13.34 -1.50 17.85
N GLU A 33 -14.26 -2.47 17.84
CA GLU A 33 -14.80 -3.11 16.63
C GLU A 33 -15.45 -2.12 15.65
N ALA A 34 -16.13 -1.09 16.17
CA ALA A 34 -16.74 -0.05 15.34
C ALA A 34 -15.67 0.72 14.54
N VAL A 35 -14.51 1.00 15.16
CA VAL A 35 -13.41 1.68 14.48
C VAL A 35 -12.76 0.77 13.44
N GLY A 36 -12.57 -0.50 13.76
CA GLY A 36 -12.11 -1.50 12.79
C GLY A 36 -13.02 -1.59 11.56
N THR A 37 -14.34 -1.56 11.77
CA THR A 37 -15.34 -1.54 10.69
C THR A 37 -15.21 -0.29 9.84
N ILE A 38 -15.16 0.90 10.45
CA ILE A 38 -15.02 2.17 9.73
C ILE A 38 -13.72 2.21 8.92
N LEU A 39 -12.60 1.74 9.48
CA LEU A 39 -11.33 1.65 8.78
C LEU A 39 -11.39 0.67 7.61
N ALA A 40 -12.10 -0.45 7.73
CA ALA A 40 -12.31 -1.38 6.62
C ALA A 40 -13.05 -0.70 5.47
N TRP A 41 -14.14 0.03 5.74
CA TRP A 41 -14.85 0.81 4.72
C TRP A 41 -13.96 1.91 4.12
N ALA A 42 -13.18 2.60 4.94
CA ALA A 42 -12.27 3.64 4.50
C ALA A 42 -11.19 3.12 3.53
N LYS A 43 -10.64 1.91 3.76
CA LYS A 43 -9.69 1.27 2.84
C LYS A 43 -10.30 1.06 1.45
N TRP A 44 -11.51 0.52 1.39
CA TRP A 44 -12.21 0.28 0.13
C TRP A 44 -12.58 1.57 -0.59
N VAL A 45 -13.14 2.55 0.12
CA VAL A 45 -13.50 3.86 -0.46
C VAL A 45 -12.25 4.59 -0.96
N GLY A 46 -11.15 4.56 -0.19
CA GLY A 46 -9.87 5.14 -0.57
C GLY A 46 -9.28 4.51 -1.83
N LEU A 47 -9.33 3.17 -1.95
CA LEU A 47 -8.88 2.47 -3.15
C LEU A 47 -9.73 2.81 -4.38
N ILE A 48 -11.05 2.86 -4.23
CA ILE A 48 -11.96 3.23 -5.32
C ILE A 48 -11.67 4.67 -5.77
N ALA A 49 -11.52 5.60 -4.84
CA ALA A 49 -11.19 7.00 -5.15
C ALA A 49 -9.82 7.14 -5.83
N ALA A 50 -8.81 6.38 -5.38
CA ALA A 50 -7.49 6.34 -6.01
C ALA A 50 -7.58 5.87 -7.46
N ILE A 51 -8.34 4.80 -7.73
CA ILE A 51 -8.55 4.27 -9.09
C ILE A 51 -9.27 5.31 -9.96
N LEU A 52 -10.35 5.91 -9.47
CA LEU A 52 -11.10 6.92 -10.23
C LEU A 52 -10.25 8.13 -10.60
N SER A 53 -9.39 8.60 -9.68
CA SER A 53 -8.50 9.73 -9.94
C SER A 53 -7.45 9.42 -11.02
N LEU A 54 -6.86 8.21 -11.01
CA LEU A 54 -5.93 7.78 -12.06
C LEU A 54 -6.59 7.70 -13.43
N ILE A 55 -7.82 7.18 -13.49
CA ILE A 55 -8.60 7.12 -14.73
C ILE A 55 -8.88 8.53 -15.26
N ALA A 56 -9.30 9.45 -14.38
CA ALA A 56 -9.59 10.83 -14.77
C ALA A 56 -8.35 11.54 -15.37
N VAL A 57 -7.17 11.33 -14.80
CA VAL A 57 -5.92 11.91 -15.33
C VAL A 57 -5.53 11.28 -16.66
N ALA A 58 -5.66 9.95 -16.80
CA ALA A 58 -5.37 9.27 -18.05
C ALA A 58 -6.25 9.81 -19.21
N VAL A 59 -7.54 10.01 -18.95
CA VAL A 59 -8.48 10.61 -19.91
C VAL A 59 -8.08 12.05 -20.24
N MET A 60 -7.73 12.85 -19.24
CA MET A 60 -7.29 14.25 -19.44
C MET A 60 -6.05 14.35 -20.35
N PHE A 61 -5.06 13.47 -20.15
CA PHE A 61 -3.86 13.43 -20.98
C PHE A 61 -4.11 12.99 -22.41
N MET A 62 -5.06 12.07 -22.62
CA MET A 62 -5.44 11.63 -23.97
C MET A 62 -5.93 12.80 -24.84
N PHE A 63 -6.69 13.73 -24.27
CA PHE A 63 -7.20 14.89 -25.01
C PHE A 63 -6.14 15.98 -25.18
N ASN A 64 -5.34 16.26 -24.15
CA ASN A 64 -4.40 17.38 -24.17
C ASN A 64 -3.09 17.07 -24.92
N SER A 65 -2.83 15.79 -25.22
CA SER A 65 -1.68 15.35 -26.02
C SER A 65 -1.63 16.00 -27.43
N ARG A 66 -2.78 16.36 -28.00
CA ARG A 66 -2.87 16.88 -29.38
C ARG A 66 -2.48 18.35 -29.53
N ARG A 67 -2.34 19.10 -28.43
CA ARG A 67 -2.12 20.56 -28.43
C ARG A 67 -0.68 20.98 -28.11
N GLY A 68 0.21 20.05 -27.75
CA GLY A 68 1.59 20.38 -27.37
C GLY A 68 1.75 21.05 -26.00
N GLU A 69 0.66 21.19 -25.23
CA GLU A 69 0.60 21.82 -23.90
C GLU A 69 0.81 20.80 -22.75
N GLY A 70 1.43 19.65 -23.05
CA GLY A 70 1.55 18.52 -22.11
C GLY A 70 2.25 18.86 -20.79
N GLY A 71 3.11 19.88 -20.78
CA GLY A 71 3.88 20.31 -19.60
C GLY A 71 3.04 20.98 -18.50
N GLU A 72 1.93 21.64 -18.85
CA GLU A 72 1.14 22.39 -17.87
C GLU A 72 0.31 21.45 -16.96
N HIS A 73 -0.06 20.28 -17.49
CA HIS A 73 -0.86 19.29 -16.77
C HIS A 73 -0.03 18.30 -15.94
N ILE A 74 1.30 18.36 -16.03
CA ILE A 74 2.20 17.51 -15.22
C ILE A 74 1.99 17.77 -13.74
N LYS A 75 1.74 19.02 -13.33
CA LYS A 75 1.49 19.38 -11.92
C LYS A 75 0.25 18.66 -11.35
N THR A 76 -0.83 18.60 -12.13
CA THR A 76 -2.05 17.88 -11.76
C THR A 76 -1.80 16.37 -11.63
N PHE A 77 -1.05 15.78 -12.56
CA PHE A 77 -0.70 14.36 -12.49
C PHE A 77 0.19 14.01 -11.30
N VAL A 78 1.25 14.79 -11.06
CA VAL A 78 2.12 14.58 -9.90
C VAL A 78 1.32 14.72 -8.60
N GLY A 79 0.44 15.71 -8.49
CA GLY A 79 -0.45 15.86 -7.32
C GLY A 79 -1.33 14.64 -7.07
N ILE A 80 -1.88 14.04 -8.14
CA ILE A 80 -2.71 12.84 -8.04
C ILE A 80 -1.89 11.60 -7.68
N LEU A 81 -0.69 11.44 -8.26
CA LEU A 81 0.22 10.35 -7.87
C LEU A 81 0.63 10.43 -6.40
N VAL A 82 0.93 11.62 -5.89
CA VAL A 82 1.22 11.83 -4.46
C VAL A 82 0.01 11.46 -3.61
N GLY A 83 -1.20 11.85 -4.02
CA GLY A 83 -2.43 11.47 -3.34
C GLY A 83 -2.62 9.95 -3.25
N VAL A 84 -2.43 9.23 -4.37
CA VAL A 84 -2.52 7.76 -4.41
C VAL A 84 -1.46 7.11 -3.53
N MET A 85 -0.23 7.64 -3.51
CA MET A 85 0.84 7.15 -2.64
C MET A 85 0.49 7.28 -1.16
N ILE A 86 -0.09 8.41 -0.74
CA ILE A 86 -0.53 8.64 0.64
C ILE A 86 -1.65 7.67 1.02
N ILE A 87 -2.62 7.43 0.13
CA ILE A 87 -3.67 6.44 0.37
C ILE A 87 -3.07 5.04 0.56
N GLY A 88 -2.14 4.64 -0.31
CA GLY A 88 -1.43 3.36 -0.18
C GLY A 88 -0.69 3.23 1.16
N ALA A 89 0.08 4.26 1.54
CA ALA A 89 0.79 4.29 2.82
C ALA A 89 -0.15 4.19 4.02
N ALA A 90 -1.29 4.89 3.99
CA ALA A 90 -2.31 4.81 5.03
C ALA A 90 -2.91 3.39 5.15
N THR A 91 -3.20 2.74 4.02
CA THR A 91 -3.74 1.37 4.04
C THR A 91 -2.74 0.34 4.61
N ALA A 92 -1.46 0.49 4.30
CA ALA A 92 -0.39 -0.35 4.84
C ALA A 92 -0.21 -0.14 6.36
N LEU A 93 -0.25 1.11 6.82
CA LEU A 93 -0.17 1.44 8.24
C LEU A 93 -1.35 0.86 9.03
N VAL A 94 -2.56 0.90 8.48
CA VAL A 94 -3.73 0.27 9.11
C VAL A 94 -3.52 -1.24 9.23
N GLY A 95 -3.02 -1.91 8.18
CA GLY A 95 -2.72 -3.36 8.24
C GLY A 95 -1.69 -3.71 9.31
N PHE A 96 -0.62 -2.91 9.41
CA PHE A 96 0.40 -3.06 10.44
C PHE A 96 -0.16 -2.93 11.86
N ILE A 97 -1.05 -1.96 12.11
CA ILE A 97 -1.67 -1.76 13.43
C ILE A 97 -2.71 -2.85 13.73
N SER A 98 -3.44 -3.34 12.74
CA SER A 98 -4.46 -4.38 12.92
C SER A 98 -3.92 -5.80 12.96
N GLY A 99 -2.61 -6.01 12.75
CA GLY A 99 -2.01 -7.34 12.73
C GLY A 99 -2.42 -8.19 11.53
N SER A 100 -2.79 -7.56 10.41
CA SER A 100 -3.24 -8.22 9.17
C SER A 100 -2.26 -8.04 8.04
#